data_AF-A0A8E0VKG1-F1
#
_entry.id   AF-A0A8E0VKG1-F1
#
_cell.length_a   1.000
_cell.length_b   1.000
_cell.length_c   1.000
_cell.angle_alpha   90.00
_cell.angle_beta   90.00
_cell.angle_gamma   90.00
#
_symmetry.space_group_name_H-M   'P 1'
#
loop_
_entity.id
_entity.type
_entity.pdbx_description
1 polymer ?
#
loop_
_entity_poly.entity_id
_entity_poly.type
_entity_poly.pdbx_seq_one_letter_code
_entity_poly.pdbx_strand_id
1 'polypeptide(L)'
;MVHGNDVLHKNHFRKKWQEMVKTWFNQPARKERRRNARKLKAQRVAPRPACGPLRPIVNCPTLRYNMKVRMGRGFTLQEIRAAGFTPKFARTIGISVDHRRRNPTVEGLQRNVARLRAYKSRLILFPRNPAKLQPLEAKADEVKKATQLKGPILPVTQRCQHVKAHKPTQKELKYSAFHAIRQHRAKARLYGKRLRARQLAAAE
;
A
#
# COMPACT_ATOMS: atom_id res chain seq x y z
N MET A 1 -4.91 -36.49 -33.69
CA MET A 1 -4.57 -35.61 -34.83
C MET A 1 -5.55 -34.46 -34.83
N VAL A 2 -5.09 -33.25 -35.14
CA VAL A 2 -5.95 -32.07 -35.32
C VAL A 2 -6.79 -32.31 -36.59
N HIS A 3 -8.08 -32.00 -36.57
CA HIS A 3 -8.96 -32.15 -37.74
C HIS A 3 -9.34 -30.76 -38.28
N GLY A 4 -9.27 -30.56 -39.60
CA GLY A 4 -9.57 -29.27 -40.22
C GLY A 4 -8.67 -28.14 -39.72
N ASN A 5 -9.28 -27.02 -39.31
CA ASN A 5 -8.59 -25.80 -38.86
C ASN A 5 -8.52 -25.69 -37.32
N ASP A 6 -8.57 -26.83 -36.62
CA ASP A 6 -8.52 -26.84 -35.16
C ASP A 6 -7.15 -26.36 -34.63
N VAL A 7 -7.16 -25.70 -33.47
CA VAL A 7 -5.93 -25.21 -32.84
C VAL A 7 -5.17 -26.40 -32.23
N LEU A 8 -3.88 -26.49 -32.51
CA LEU A 8 -3.02 -27.47 -31.85
C LEU A 8 -2.90 -27.19 -30.34
N HIS A 9 -3.63 -27.96 -29.53
CA HIS A 9 -3.61 -27.83 -28.07
C HIS A 9 -2.30 -28.34 -27.46
N LYS A 10 -1.65 -27.50 -26.64
CA LYS A 10 -0.52 -27.90 -25.77
C LYS A 10 -1.01 -28.22 -24.36
N ASN A 11 -1.81 -29.29 -24.23
CA ASN A 11 -2.37 -29.70 -22.95
C ASN A 11 -1.29 -30.30 -22.04
N HIS A 12 -1.22 -29.82 -20.79
CA HIS A 12 -0.20 -30.20 -19.82
C HIS A 12 -0.61 -31.41 -18.96
N PHE A 13 -1.12 -32.46 -19.62
CA PHE A 13 -1.62 -33.69 -18.99
C PHE A 13 -0.69 -34.90 -19.21
N ARG A 14 0.57 -34.66 -19.58
CA ARG A 14 1.55 -35.70 -19.97
C ARG A 14 2.19 -36.45 -18.80
N LYS A 15 2.05 -35.94 -17.57
CA LYS A 15 2.51 -36.59 -16.34
C LYS A 15 1.34 -37.34 -15.68
N LYS A 16 1.61 -38.13 -14.64
CA LYS A 16 0.58 -38.78 -13.80
C LYS A 16 -0.22 -37.76 -12.96
N TRP A 17 -0.91 -36.83 -13.63
CA TRP A 17 -1.65 -35.73 -13.00
C TRP A 17 -2.86 -36.21 -12.20
N GLN A 18 -3.43 -37.36 -12.59
CA GLN A 18 -4.58 -37.99 -11.92
C GLN A 18 -4.26 -38.36 -10.46
N GLU A 19 -3.00 -38.70 -10.13
CA GLU A 19 -2.56 -38.98 -8.76
C GLU A 19 -2.39 -37.69 -7.91
N MET A 20 -2.31 -36.52 -8.56
CA MET A 20 -2.05 -35.22 -7.92
C MET A 20 -3.25 -34.27 -8.01
N VAL A 21 -4.46 -34.82 -8.15
CA VAL A 21 -5.67 -34.02 -8.27
C VAL A 21 -6.02 -33.36 -6.94
N LYS A 22 -5.92 -32.03 -6.91
CA LYS A 22 -6.34 -31.24 -5.75
C LYS A 22 -7.83 -30.91 -5.82
N THR A 23 -8.63 -31.61 -5.02
CA THR A 23 -10.06 -31.33 -4.88
C THR A 23 -10.34 -30.15 -3.96
N TRP A 24 -11.57 -29.60 -4.03
CA TRP A 24 -12.00 -28.43 -3.26
C TRP A 24 -13.14 -28.71 -2.27
N PHE A 25 -13.46 -29.98 -1.98
CA PHE A 25 -14.51 -30.37 -1.04
C PHE A 25 -14.30 -29.81 0.38
N ASN A 26 -13.04 -29.61 0.79
CA ASN A 26 -12.67 -29.01 2.08
C ASN A 26 -12.75 -27.47 2.10
N GLN A 27 -13.18 -26.81 1.02
CA GLN A 27 -13.27 -25.35 0.95
C GLN A 27 -14.24 -24.75 2.00
N PRO A 28 -15.50 -25.23 2.17
CA PRO A 28 -16.41 -24.73 3.21
C PRO A 28 -15.84 -24.91 4.62
N ALA A 29 -15.36 -26.11 4.95
CA ALA A 29 -14.74 -26.40 6.26
C ALA A 29 -13.53 -25.48 6.54
N ARG A 30 -12.69 -25.20 5.53
CA ARG A 30 -11.59 -24.22 5.67
C ARG A 30 -12.08 -22.79 5.90
N LYS A 31 -13.20 -22.37 5.29
CA LYS A 31 -13.79 -21.03 5.52
C LYS A 31 -14.30 -20.91 6.95
N GLU A 32 -15.01 -21.92 7.44
CA GLU A 32 -15.53 -21.96 8.81
C GLU A 32 -14.40 -21.97 9.85
N ARG A 33 -13.42 -22.85 9.69
CA ARG A 33 -12.24 -22.90 10.57
C ARG A 33 -11.54 -21.55 10.66
N ARG A 34 -11.35 -20.85 9.53
CA ARG A 34 -10.77 -19.49 9.52
C ARG A 34 -11.68 -18.47 10.22
N ARG A 35 -13.00 -18.58 10.08
CA ARG A 35 -13.96 -17.70 10.77
C ARG A 35 -13.87 -17.88 12.29
N ASN A 36 -13.87 -19.12 12.78
CA ASN A 36 -13.77 -19.43 14.21
C ASN A 36 -12.43 -18.97 14.78
N ALA A 37 -11.31 -19.23 14.10
CA ALA A 37 -10.01 -18.72 14.50
C ALA A 37 -9.94 -17.18 14.57
N ARG A 38 -10.63 -16.47 13.66
CA ARG A 38 -10.73 -15.00 13.73
C ARG A 38 -11.57 -14.52 14.91
N LYS A 39 -12.69 -15.20 15.23
CA LYS A 39 -13.52 -14.90 16.41
C LYS A 39 -12.73 -15.07 17.71
N LEU A 40 -12.08 -16.23 17.87
CA LEU A 40 -11.22 -16.54 19.02
C LEU A 40 -10.07 -15.52 19.15
N LYS A 41 -9.42 -15.16 18.04
CA LYS A 41 -8.39 -14.12 18.05
C LYS A 41 -8.95 -12.78 18.52
N ALA A 42 -10.14 -12.38 18.06
CA ALA A 42 -10.75 -11.11 18.42
C ALA A 42 -11.06 -11.04 19.92
N GLN A 43 -11.63 -12.11 20.49
CA GLN A 43 -11.88 -12.21 21.93
C GLN A 43 -10.57 -12.12 22.73
N ARG A 44 -9.54 -12.89 22.34
CA ARG A 44 -8.25 -12.93 23.04
C ARG A 44 -7.51 -11.58 23.08
N VAL A 45 -7.63 -10.77 22.04
CA VAL A 45 -6.89 -9.49 21.94
C VAL A 45 -7.70 -8.28 22.37
N ALA A 46 -8.97 -8.46 22.73
CA ALA A 46 -9.83 -7.38 23.20
C ALA A 46 -9.13 -6.61 24.34
N PRO A 47 -9.18 -5.27 24.34
CA PRO A 47 -9.97 -4.38 23.48
C PRO A 47 -9.33 -4.03 22.12
N ARG A 48 -8.12 -4.51 21.81
CA ARG A 48 -7.41 -4.13 20.57
C ARG A 48 -8.11 -4.64 19.31
N PRO A 49 -8.03 -3.91 18.16
CA PRO A 49 -8.60 -4.38 16.91
C PRO A 49 -7.97 -5.69 16.39
N ALA A 50 -8.80 -6.67 16.01
CA ALA A 50 -8.34 -8.00 15.58
C ALA A 50 -7.62 -8.02 14.21
N CYS A 51 -7.82 -6.96 13.40
CA CYS A 51 -7.24 -6.79 12.07
C CYS A 51 -5.69 -6.76 12.09
N GLY A 52 -5.10 -6.41 13.23
CA GLY A 52 -3.66 -6.32 13.42
C GLY A 52 -3.16 -4.86 13.42
N PRO A 53 -1.84 -4.65 13.26
CA PRO A 53 -1.25 -3.32 13.39
C PRO A 53 -1.57 -2.41 12.21
N LEU A 54 -1.48 -1.09 12.44
CA LEU A 54 -1.57 -0.08 11.39
C LEU A 54 -0.49 -0.29 10.33
N ARG A 55 -0.87 -0.19 9.06
CA ARG A 55 0.01 -0.29 7.89
C ARG A 55 0.02 1.02 7.10
N PRO A 56 1.16 1.37 6.44
CA PRO A 56 1.28 2.58 5.64
C PRO A 56 0.55 2.46 4.30
N ILE A 57 0.33 3.62 3.68
CA ILE A 57 -0.12 3.71 2.29
C ILE A 57 1.11 3.66 1.39
N VAL A 58 1.12 2.73 0.44
CA VAL A 58 2.23 2.50 -0.48
C VAL A 58 1.70 2.35 -1.90
N ASN A 59 2.40 2.93 -2.88
CA ASN A 59 2.09 2.77 -4.30
C ASN A 59 2.65 1.44 -4.83
N CYS A 60 1.99 0.86 -5.84
CA CYS A 60 2.54 -0.31 -6.52
C CYS A 60 3.74 0.07 -7.42
N PRO A 61 4.71 -0.84 -7.65
CA PRO A 61 6.01 -0.47 -8.20
C PRO A 61 6.07 -0.30 -9.73
N THR A 62 5.10 -0.81 -10.48
CA THR A 62 5.17 -0.83 -11.96
C THR A 62 4.45 0.36 -12.58
N LEU A 63 4.84 0.74 -13.80
CA LEU A 63 4.21 1.84 -14.55
C LEU A 63 2.69 1.67 -14.68
N ARG A 64 2.21 0.44 -14.90
CA ARG A 64 0.78 0.14 -15.03
C ARG A 64 0.00 0.31 -13.71
N TYR A 65 0.64 0.10 -12.56
CA TYR A 65 -0.04 0.03 -11.27
C TYR A 65 0.37 1.13 -10.29
N ASN A 66 1.32 2.01 -10.64
CA ASN A 66 1.82 3.07 -9.75
C ASN A 66 0.74 4.04 -9.26
N MET A 67 -0.38 4.17 -9.99
CA MET A 67 -1.56 4.95 -9.60
C MET A 67 -2.37 4.28 -8.48
N LYS A 68 -2.29 2.95 -8.34
CA LYS A 68 -2.98 2.21 -7.29
C LYS A 68 -2.20 2.27 -5.99
N VAL A 69 -2.90 2.63 -4.92
CA VAL A 69 -2.37 2.56 -3.56
C VAL A 69 -2.82 1.28 -2.86
N ARG A 70 -1.98 0.76 -1.96
CA ARG A 70 -2.27 -0.44 -1.17
C ARG A 70 -1.71 -0.29 0.24
N MET A 71 -2.13 -1.20 1.12
CA MET A 71 -1.50 -1.37 2.42
C MET A 71 -0.09 -1.95 2.24
N GLY A 72 0.91 -1.24 2.74
CA GLY A 72 2.30 -1.69 2.79
C GLY A 72 2.56 -2.67 3.93
N ARG A 73 3.81 -3.15 4.03
CA ARG A 73 4.25 -4.03 5.13
C ARG A 73 4.36 -3.27 6.46
N GLY A 74 5.02 -2.11 6.45
CA GLY A 74 5.23 -1.27 7.63
C GLY A 74 5.80 0.11 7.31
N PHE A 75 5.69 1.02 8.27
CA PHE A 75 6.20 2.39 8.20
C PHE A 75 7.73 2.41 8.21
N THR A 76 8.33 3.35 7.50
CA THR A 76 9.77 3.59 7.52
C THR A 76 10.19 4.22 8.84
N LEU A 77 11.48 4.12 9.17
CA LEU A 77 12.03 4.79 10.36
C LEU A 77 11.88 6.32 10.29
N GLN A 78 12.00 6.89 9.08
CA GLN A 78 11.85 8.33 8.84
C GLN A 78 10.42 8.81 9.13
N GLU A 79 9.40 8.11 8.61
CA GLU A 79 8.00 8.44 8.87
C GLU A 79 7.65 8.36 10.36
N ILE A 80 8.16 7.33 11.05
CA ILE A 80 7.89 7.11 12.48
C ILE A 80 8.49 8.23 13.32
N ARG A 81 9.75 8.59 13.06
CA ARG A 81 10.43 9.70 13.75
C ARG A 81 9.73 11.03 13.47
N ALA A 82 9.36 11.30 12.22
CA ALA A 82 8.63 12.51 11.83
C ALA A 82 7.22 12.62 12.46
N ALA A 83 6.63 11.49 12.87
CA ALA A 83 5.37 11.45 13.62
C ALA A 83 5.56 11.55 15.15
N GLY A 84 6.80 11.67 15.64
CA GLY A 84 7.12 11.77 17.07
C GLY A 84 7.07 10.44 17.82
N PHE A 85 7.29 9.32 17.12
CA PHE A 85 7.36 8.00 17.74
C PHE A 85 8.79 7.45 17.70
N THR A 86 9.15 6.61 18.67
CA THR A 86 10.32 5.76 18.56
C THR A 86 9.96 4.44 17.87
N PRO A 87 10.83 3.83 17.05
CA PRO A 87 10.50 2.60 16.33
C PRO A 87 10.18 1.40 17.23
N LYS A 88 10.73 1.35 18.44
CA LYS A 88 10.43 0.30 19.43
C LYS A 88 9.04 0.51 20.03
N PHE A 89 8.73 1.74 20.48
CA PHE A 89 7.42 2.08 21.03
C PHE A 89 6.30 1.97 19.98
N ALA A 90 6.55 2.36 18.73
CA ALA A 90 5.58 2.20 17.65
C ALA A 90 5.07 0.75 17.52
N ARG A 91 5.95 -0.25 17.67
CA ARG A 91 5.56 -1.66 17.61
C ARG A 91 4.67 -2.09 18.77
N THR A 92 4.90 -1.56 19.98
CA THR A 92 4.11 -1.93 21.17
C THR A 92 2.68 -1.40 21.08
N ILE A 93 2.51 -0.20 20.53
CA ILE A 93 1.19 0.43 20.33
C ILE A 93 0.46 -0.06 19.07
N GLY A 94 1.00 -1.05 18.34
CA GLY A 94 0.33 -1.64 17.19
C GLY A 94 0.56 -0.89 15.87
N ILE A 95 1.71 -0.27 15.66
CA ILE A 95 2.16 0.27 14.38
C ILE A 95 3.18 -0.69 13.77
N SER A 96 2.96 -1.10 12.52
CA SER A 96 3.90 -1.98 11.81
C SER A 96 5.10 -1.18 11.32
N VAL A 97 6.32 -1.67 11.56
CA VAL A 97 7.57 -0.99 11.17
C VAL A 97 8.33 -1.84 10.15
N ASP A 98 8.76 -1.23 9.06
CA ASP A 98 9.58 -1.86 8.03
C ASP A 98 10.82 -1.01 7.74
N HIS A 99 11.93 -1.38 8.37
CA HIS A 99 13.21 -0.67 8.24
C HIS A 99 13.85 -0.79 6.84
N ARG A 100 13.39 -1.73 6.01
CA ARG A 100 13.94 -1.97 4.67
C ARG A 100 13.37 -1.02 3.62
N ARG A 101 12.18 -0.47 3.85
CA ARG A 101 11.52 0.42 2.89
C ARG A 101 12.18 1.80 2.92
N ARG A 102 12.42 2.36 1.73
CA ARG A 102 12.92 3.72 1.52
C ARG A 102 11.82 4.56 0.85
N ASN A 103 11.70 5.83 1.24
CA ASN A 103 10.81 6.77 0.59
C ASN A 103 11.64 7.75 -0.24
N PRO A 104 11.52 7.73 -1.58
CA PRO A 104 12.17 8.73 -2.42
C PRO A 104 11.35 10.02 -2.53
N THR A 105 10.04 9.98 -2.28
CA THR A 105 9.13 11.12 -2.49
C THR A 105 8.66 11.77 -1.19
N VAL A 106 8.58 13.10 -1.20
CA VAL A 106 8.14 13.91 -0.06
C VAL A 106 6.63 13.74 0.19
N GLU A 107 5.83 13.66 -0.86
CA GLU A 107 4.38 13.48 -0.76
C GLU A 107 4.01 12.13 -0.12
N GLY A 108 4.80 11.09 -0.42
CA GLY A 108 4.66 9.77 0.18
C GLY A 108 4.96 9.80 1.69
N LEU A 109 6.04 10.47 2.07
CA LEU A 109 6.43 10.69 3.46
C LEU A 109 5.33 11.45 4.22
N GLN A 110 4.91 12.60 3.72
CA GLN A 110 3.89 13.44 4.36
C GLN A 110 2.54 12.71 4.51
N ARG A 111 2.11 11.97 3.48
CA ARG A 111 0.88 11.18 3.52
C ARG A 111 0.89 10.15 4.64
N ASN A 112 2.02 9.46 4.83
CA ASN A 112 2.15 8.43 5.87
C ASN A 112 2.35 9.03 7.26
N VAL A 113 3.03 10.18 7.38
CA VAL A 113 3.12 10.93 8.65
C VAL A 113 1.73 11.42 9.08
N ALA A 114 0.95 11.99 8.15
CA ALA A 114 -0.43 12.40 8.43
C ALA A 114 -1.29 11.21 8.88
N ARG A 115 -1.11 10.03 8.27
CA ARG A 115 -1.78 8.79 8.68
C ARG A 115 -1.37 8.34 10.08
N LEU A 116 -0.10 8.46 10.45
CA LEU A 116 0.37 8.16 11.81
C LEU A 116 -0.21 9.12 12.85
N ARG A 117 -0.28 10.42 12.52
CA ARG A 117 -0.92 11.44 13.38
C ARG A 117 -2.41 11.18 13.57
N ALA A 118 -3.12 10.85 12.49
CA ALA A 118 -4.54 10.47 12.55
C ALA A 118 -4.78 9.16 13.34
N TYR A 119 -3.81 8.24 13.34
CA TYR A 119 -3.87 7.07 14.21
C TYR A 119 -3.63 7.44 15.67
N LYS A 120 -2.62 8.27 15.95
CA LYS A 120 -2.30 8.77 17.29
C LYS A 120 -3.50 9.44 17.94
N SER A 121 -4.24 10.27 17.22
CA SER A 121 -5.41 10.98 17.75
C SER A 121 -6.61 10.07 18.04
N ARG A 122 -6.66 8.86 17.45
CA ARG A 122 -7.75 7.88 17.64
C ARG A 122 -7.34 6.73 18.57
N LEU A 123 -6.10 6.71 19.02
CA LEU A 123 -5.56 5.64 19.85
C LEU A 123 -5.94 5.90 21.31
N ILE A 124 -6.67 4.96 21.89
CA ILE A 124 -6.88 4.89 23.35
C ILE A 124 -5.84 3.94 23.90
N LEU A 125 -4.79 4.47 24.53
CA LEU A 125 -3.73 3.66 25.13
C LEU A 125 -4.03 3.42 26.61
N PHE A 126 -4.17 2.16 27.00
CA PHE A 126 -4.52 1.82 28.37
C PHE A 126 -3.31 2.03 29.28
N PRO A 127 -3.47 2.71 30.43
CA PRO A 127 -2.37 2.89 31.35
C PRO A 127 -1.96 1.56 31.98
N ARG A 128 -0.65 1.36 32.15
CA ARG A 128 -0.14 0.21 32.91
C ARG A 128 -0.42 0.35 34.41
N ASN A 129 -0.30 1.57 34.92
CA ASN A 129 -0.65 1.91 36.30
C ASN A 129 -1.64 3.09 36.27
N PRO A 130 -2.90 2.90 36.72
CA PRO A 130 -3.91 3.96 36.66
C PRO A 130 -3.58 5.17 37.55
N ALA A 131 -2.70 5.00 38.56
CA ALA A 131 -2.31 6.09 39.46
C ALA A 131 -1.21 7.00 38.89
N LYS A 132 -0.43 6.53 37.89
CA LYS A 132 0.68 7.28 37.30
C LYS A 132 0.61 7.23 35.77
N LEU A 133 -0.21 8.12 35.21
CA LEU A 133 -0.43 8.20 33.77
C LEU A 133 0.80 8.75 33.05
N GLN A 134 1.22 8.05 31.99
CA GLN A 134 2.28 8.49 31.08
C GLN A 134 1.73 9.38 29.95
N PRO A 135 2.59 10.15 29.26
CA PRO A 135 2.19 10.87 28.06
C PRO A 135 1.59 9.91 27.02
N LEU A 136 0.41 10.24 26.48
CA LEU A 136 -0.40 9.46 25.53
C LEU A 136 -1.29 8.36 26.16
N GLU A 137 -1.19 8.08 27.46
CA GLU A 137 -2.13 7.16 28.12
C GLU A 137 -3.49 7.81 28.36
N ALA A 138 -4.54 7.00 28.23
CA ALA A 138 -5.93 7.43 28.33
C ALA A 138 -6.36 7.55 29.79
N LYS A 139 -7.23 8.53 30.07
CA LYS A 139 -7.89 8.68 31.38
C LYS A 139 -8.94 7.58 31.57
N ALA A 140 -9.34 7.33 32.82
CA ALA A 140 -10.29 6.26 33.17
C ALA A 140 -11.61 6.32 32.37
N ASP A 141 -12.12 7.52 32.06
CA ASP A 141 -13.36 7.70 31.31
C ASP A 141 -13.25 7.28 29.84
N GLU A 142 -12.09 7.49 29.22
CA GLU A 142 -11.82 7.06 27.84
C GLU A 142 -11.63 5.54 27.76
N VAL A 143 -10.99 4.96 28.78
CA VAL A 143 -10.79 3.51 28.90
C VAL A 143 -12.13 2.78 28.95
N LYS A 144 -13.11 3.31 29.71
CA LYS A 144 -14.47 2.74 29.78
C LYS A 144 -15.22 2.81 28.44
N LYS A 145 -14.95 3.84 27.62
CA LYS A 145 -15.54 4.00 26.28
C LYS A 145 -14.86 3.12 25.22
N ALA A 146 -13.74 2.48 25.53
CA ALA A 146 -12.98 1.73 24.57
C ALA A 146 -13.75 0.49 24.10
N THR A 147 -14.03 0.44 22.80
CA THR A 147 -14.66 -0.71 22.15
C THR A 147 -13.74 -1.27 21.08
N GLN A 148 -13.87 -2.58 20.81
CA GLN A 148 -13.08 -3.21 19.76
C GLN A 148 -13.58 -2.78 18.38
N LEU A 149 -12.70 -2.13 17.61
CA LEU A 149 -13.00 -1.78 16.22
C LEU A 149 -13.19 -3.04 15.37
N LYS A 150 -14.35 -3.15 14.71
CA LYS A 150 -14.64 -4.15 13.68
C LYS A 150 -14.18 -3.62 12.32
N GLY A 151 -13.34 -4.38 11.62
CA GLY A 151 -12.84 -4.03 10.28
C GLY A 151 -11.41 -3.47 10.26
N PRO A 152 -10.97 -2.93 9.11
CA PRO A 152 -9.61 -2.42 8.94
C PRO A 152 -9.38 -1.08 9.65
N ILE A 153 -8.22 -0.94 10.29
CA ILE A 153 -7.79 0.32 10.90
C ILE A 153 -7.46 1.33 9.78
N LEU A 154 -8.18 2.45 9.75
CA LEU A 154 -8.01 3.54 8.77
C LEU A 154 -7.95 2.99 7.32
N PRO A 155 -9.07 2.50 6.74
CA PRO A 155 -9.04 1.88 5.42
C PRO A 155 -8.40 2.79 4.36
N VAL A 156 -7.64 2.19 3.44
CA VAL A 156 -7.00 2.92 2.34
C VAL A 156 -7.99 3.03 1.19
N THR A 157 -8.32 4.26 0.83
CA THR A 157 -9.14 4.57 -0.33
C THR A 157 -8.26 4.91 -1.52
N GLN A 158 -8.69 4.53 -2.72
CA GLN A 158 -8.06 5.02 -3.94
C GLN A 158 -8.43 6.49 -4.12
N ARG A 159 -7.42 7.33 -4.38
CA ARG A 159 -7.69 8.74 -4.68
C ARG A 159 -8.15 8.84 -6.13
N CYS A 160 -9.31 9.45 -6.33
CA CYS A 160 -9.77 9.90 -7.64
C CYS A 160 -9.82 11.43 -7.60
N GLN A 161 -9.10 12.09 -8.49
CA GLN A 161 -9.23 13.53 -8.68
C GLN A 161 -10.29 13.77 -9.75
N HIS A 162 -11.42 14.34 -9.34
CA HIS A 162 -12.43 14.83 -10.26
C HIS A 162 -12.07 16.27 -10.61
N VAL A 163 -11.59 16.48 -11.83
CA VAL A 163 -11.33 17.81 -12.36
C VAL A 163 -12.66 18.38 -12.83
N LYS A 164 -12.98 19.62 -12.41
CA LYS A 164 -14.16 20.32 -12.88
C LYS A 164 -13.98 20.71 -14.35
N ALA A 165 -15.06 20.68 -15.13
CA ALA A 165 -15.01 21.18 -16.49
C ALA A 165 -14.64 22.68 -16.49
N HIS A 166 -13.71 23.07 -17.35
CA HIS A 166 -13.29 24.46 -17.54
C HIS A 166 -13.28 24.80 -19.03
N LYS A 167 -13.43 26.09 -19.34
CA LYS A 167 -13.28 26.59 -20.71
C LYS A 167 -11.81 26.44 -21.13
N PRO A 168 -11.51 25.79 -22.28
CA PRO A 168 -10.15 25.64 -22.75
C PRO A 168 -9.44 26.99 -22.91
N THR A 169 -8.21 27.07 -22.43
CA THR A 169 -7.35 28.24 -22.60
C THR A 169 -6.74 28.27 -24.00
N GLN A 170 -6.37 29.46 -24.50
CA GLN A 170 -5.71 29.58 -25.80
C GLN A 170 -4.41 28.75 -25.92
N LYS A 171 -3.71 28.52 -24.80
CA LYS A 171 -2.50 27.69 -24.74
C LYS A 171 -2.80 26.20 -24.94
N GLU A 172 -3.87 25.69 -24.32
CA GLU A 172 -4.30 24.30 -24.48
C GLU A 172 -4.77 24.03 -25.91
N LEU A 173 -5.49 24.97 -26.52
CA LEU A 173 -5.94 24.86 -27.91
C LEU A 173 -4.79 24.82 -28.92
N LYS A 174 -3.71 25.57 -28.66
CA LYS A 174 -2.51 25.59 -29.51
C LYS A 174 -1.59 24.38 -29.30
N TYR A 175 -1.79 23.58 -28.25
CA TYR A 175 -0.89 22.48 -27.90
C TYR A 175 -1.15 21.21 -28.73
N SER A 176 -0.16 20.81 -29.55
CA SER A 176 -0.22 19.55 -30.31
C SER A 176 0.31 18.37 -29.50
N ALA A 177 -0.60 17.65 -28.82
CA ALA A 177 -0.25 16.49 -28.00
C ALA A 177 0.41 15.35 -28.81
N PHE A 178 -0.07 15.09 -30.03
CA PHE A 178 0.50 14.06 -30.90
C PHE A 178 1.96 14.34 -31.25
N HIS A 179 2.25 15.58 -31.67
CA HIS A 179 3.60 15.97 -32.03
C HIS A 179 4.53 15.96 -30.81
N ALA A 180 4.05 16.44 -29.66
CA ALA A 180 4.82 16.42 -28.41
C ALA A 180 5.23 14.97 -28.03
N ILE A 181 4.30 14.01 -28.04
CA ILE A 181 4.60 12.60 -27.73
C ILE A 181 5.68 12.05 -28.67
N ARG A 182 5.59 12.32 -29.98
CA ARG A 182 6.57 11.87 -30.98
C ARG A 182 7.93 12.51 -30.75
N GLN A 183 7.98 13.82 -30.48
CA GLN A 183 9.21 14.52 -30.13
C GLN A 183 9.85 13.97 -28.86
N HIS A 184 9.08 13.70 -27.79
CA HIS A 184 9.61 13.13 -26.55
C HIS A 184 10.21 11.74 -26.77
N ARG A 185 9.55 10.87 -27.55
CA ARG A 185 10.08 9.57 -27.93
C ARG A 185 11.38 9.70 -28.73
N ALA A 186 11.44 10.62 -29.70
CA ALA A 186 12.63 10.86 -30.50
C ALA A 186 13.79 11.42 -29.66
N LYS A 187 13.52 12.39 -28.77
CA LYS A 187 14.50 12.95 -27.83
C LYS A 187 15.08 11.88 -26.90
N ALA A 188 14.24 11.04 -26.30
CA ALA A 188 14.68 9.95 -25.44
C ALA A 188 15.54 8.93 -26.21
N ARG A 189 15.11 8.52 -27.41
CA ARG A 189 15.86 7.58 -28.27
C ARG A 189 17.20 8.12 -28.74
N LEU A 190 17.28 9.42 -29.06
CA LEU A 190 18.47 10.06 -29.62
C LEU A 190 19.38 10.71 -28.56
N TYR A 191 19.01 10.67 -27.27
CA TYR A 191 19.73 11.36 -26.20
C TYR A 191 21.21 11.00 -26.16
N GLY A 192 21.54 9.71 -26.15
CA GLY A 192 22.93 9.25 -26.07
C GLY A 192 23.77 9.69 -27.28
N LYS A 193 23.23 9.56 -28.50
CA LYS A 193 23.92 10.01 -29.73
C LYS A 193 24.20 11.51 -29.71
N ARG A 194 23.21 12.30 -29.31
CA ARG A 194 23.33 13.77 -29.21
C ARG A 194 24.22 14.22 -28.06
N LEU A 195 24.32 13.44 -26.99
CA LEU A 195 25.25 13.72 -25.90
C LEU A 195 26.69 13.48 -26.37
N ARG A 196 26.97 12.35 -27.03
CA ARG A 196 28.28 12.05 -27.60
C ARG A 196 28.74 13.11 -28.60
N ALA A 197 27.86 13.51 -29.53
CA ALA A 197 28.19 14.55 -30.50
C ALA A 197 28.52 15.89 -29.82
N ARG A 198 27.78 16.26 -28.76
CA ARG A 198 28.08 17.48 -27.97
C ARG A 198 29.41 17.39 -27.21
N GLN A 199 29.78 16.21 -26.73
CA GLN A 199 31.06 16.02 -26.05
C GLN A 199 32.23 16.10 -27.02
N LEU A 200 32.11 15.52 -28.22
CA LEU A 200 33.13 15.59 -29.27
C LEU A 200 33.34 17.03 -29.75
N ALA A 201 32.26 17.74 -30.06
CA ALA A 201 32.31 19.13 -30.49
C ALA A 201 32.79 20.12 -29.41
N ALA A 202 32.90 19.68 -28.15
CA ALA A 202 33.45 20.48 -27.06
C ALA A 202 34.91 20.11 -26.72
N ALA A 203 35.40 19.01 -27.29
CA ALA A 203 36.79 18.55 -27.15
C ALA A 203 37.67 18.98 -28.34
N GLU A 204 37.04 19.27 -29.48
CA GLU A 204 37.60 20.10 -30.56
C GLU A 204 37.56 21.58 -30.18
#